data_AF-A0A2W6D9L2-F1
#
_entry.id   AF-A0A2W6D9L2-F1
#
_cell.length_a   1.000
_cell.length_b   1.000
_cell.length_c   1.000
_cell.angle_alpha   90.00
_cell.angle_beta   90.00
_cell.angle_gamma   90.00
#
_symmetry.space_group_name_H-M   'P 1'
#
loop_
_entity.id
_entity.type
_entity.pdbx_description
1 polymer ?
#
loop_
_entity_poly.entity_id
_entity_poly.type
_entity_poly.pdbx_seq_one_letter_code
_entity_poly.pdbx_strand_id
1 'polypeptide(L)'
;MPFGEYIPFRQQLSWLTSISKAAAVNMTPGTGAHNLVANLSGGRRLTIGVLICFESAFPDMSRVDADHGAQLIVYQTSDTTFLGSWALGQHASLSALRAAETGRPVVQAALTGDSAAFDDRGRLLSWFGPARGGVDVVRLGLPSAAARTPYDRLGDYVPWTAVSIALIAAAVALRRSGYRGNPLRIVWGGNHRRPLSVPPSGDPARSGVMAGRDPDDAVSQ
;
A
#
# COMPACT_ATOMS: atom_id res chain seq x y z
N MET A 1 -12.21 -0.38 14.98
CA MET A 1 -12.89 0.15 13.78
C MET A 1 -14.37 0.46 14.03
N PRO A 2 -14.86 1.67 13.67
CA PRO A 2 -16.29 2.00 13.76
C PRO A 2 -17.14 1.03 12.93
N PHE A 3 -18.32 0.69 13.44
CA PHE A 3 -19.31 -0.26 12.92
C PHE A 3 -18.87 -1.73 12.78
N GLY A 4 -17.56 -2.01 12.74
CA GLY A 4 -16.98 -3.37 12.78
C GLY A 4 -16.66 -3.87 14.20
N GLU A 5 -16.13 -3.02 15.07
CA GLU A 5 -15.75 -3.36 16.45
C GLU A 5 -16.54 -2.59 17.51
N TYR A 6 -17.08 -1.42 17.16
CA TYR A 6 -17.96 -0.63 18.04
C TYR A 6 -18.91 0.23 17.22
N ILE A 7 -20.07 0.60 17.77
CA ILE A 7 -21.01 1.51 17.11
C ILE A 7 -20.89 2.92 17.72
N PRO A 8 -20.45 3.94 16.97
CA PRO A 8 -20.47 5.32 17.45
C PRO A 8 -21.92 5.76 17.73
N PHE A 9 -22.15 6.51 18.82
CA PHE A 9 -23.49 7.00 19.21
C PHE A 9 -24.58 5.90 19.25
N ARG A 10 -24.26 4.74 19.85
CA ARG A 10 -25.13 3.54 19.89
C ARG A 10 -26.56 3.82 20.39
N GLN A 11 -26.74 4.82 21.26
CA GLN A 11 -28.06 5.19 21.79
C GLN A 11 -28.94 5.89 20.73
N GLN A 12 -28.35 6.62 19.78
CA GLN A 12 -29.03 7.37 18.72
C GLN A 12 -29.13 6.58 17.40
N LEU A 13 -28.20 5.64 17.17
CA LEU A 13 -28.08 4.84 15.95
C LEU A 13 -28.46 3.36 16.15
N SER A 14 -29.19 3.04 17.22
CA SER A 14 -29.65 1.67 17.51
C SER A 14 -30.52 1.08 16.39
N TRP A 15 -31.31 1.92 15.69
CA TRP A 15 -32.09 1.51 14.53
C TRP A 15 -31.24 0.97 13.36
N LEU A 16 -29.98 1.42 13.23
CA LEU A 16 -29.03 0.96 12.21
C LEU A 16 -28.54 -0.47 12.48
N THR A 17 -28.57 -0.90 13.75
CA THR A 17 -28.16 -2.26 14.15
C THR A 17 -29.16 -3.33 13.73
N SER A 18 -30.42 -2.95 13.47
CA SER A 18 -31.45 -3.85 12.97
C SER A 18 -31.36 -4.11 11.45
N ILE A 19 -30.62 -3.27 10.72
CA ILE A 19 -30.52 -3.29 9.25
C ILE A 19 -29.12 -3.75 8.77
N SER A 20 -28.11 -3.72 9.65
CA SER A 20 -26.72 -4.04 9.31
C SER A 20 -26.13 -5.14 10.21
N LYS A 21 -25.14 -5.88 9.69
CA LYS A 21 -24.28 -6.77 10.50
C LYS A 21 -23.27 -5.96 11.32
N ALA A 22 -23.74 -4.97 12.07
CA ALA A 22 -22.90 -4.18 12.96
C ALA A 22 -22.41 -5.01 14.15
N ALA A 23 -21.30 -4.60 14.78
CA ALA A 23 -20.71 -5.27 15.93
C ALA A 23 -21.75 -5.60 17.02
N ALA A 24 -21.94 -6.89 17.30
CA ALA A 24 -22.89 -7.35 18.32
C ALA A 24 -22.51 -6.82 19.71
N VAL A 25 -21.20 -6.79 19.99
CA VAL A 25 -20.59 -6.30 21.23
C VAL A 25 -19.55 -5.24 20.89
N ASN A 26 -19.51 -4.15 21.65
CA ASN A 26 -18.47 -3.14 21.49
C ASN A 26 -17.17 -3.62 22.14
N MET A 27 -16.07 -3.63 21.38
CA MET A 27 -14.74 -3.76 21.95
C MET A 27 -14.34 -2.50 22.70
N THR A 28 -13.52 -2.66 23.75
CA THR A 28 -12.95 -1.54 24.52
C THR A 28 -11.57 -1.22 23.96
N PRO A 29 -11.23 0.05 23.69
CA PRO A 29 -9.89 0.43 23.28
C PRO A 29 -8.83 0.01 24.31
N GLY A 30 -7.63 -0.35 23.84
CA GLY A 30 -6.49 -0.63 24.69
C GLY A 30 -6.00 0.61 25.47
N THR A 31 -5.12 0.41 26.44
CA THR A 31 -4.57 1.48 27.29
C THR A 31 -3.33 2.17 26.72
N GLY A 32 -2.86 1.75 25.55
CA GLY A 32 -1.66 2.28 24.89
C GLY A 32 -0.84 1.17 24.24
N ALA A 33 0.37 1.52 23.81
CA ALA A 33 1.33 0.60 23.21
C ALA A 33 1.89 -0.42 24.22
N HIS A 34 1.86 -1.70 23.86
CA HIS A 34 2.38 -2.80 24.67
C HIS A 34 3.29 -3.70 23.83
N ASN A 35 4.59 -3.41 23.85
CA ASN A 35 5.57 -4.22 23.13
C ASN A 35 5.74 -5.60 23.78
N LEU A 36 5.82 -6.64 22.95
CA LEU A 36 6.16 -7.99 23.39
C LEU A 36 7.67 -8.16 23.47
N VAL A 37 8.15 -8.84 24.52
CA VAL A 37 9.58 -9.16 24.68
C VAL A 37 9.79 -10.67 24.56
N ALA A 38 10.47 -11.09 23.51
CA ALA A 38 10.88 -12.47 23.31
C ALA A 38 12.34 -12.66 23.79
N ASN A 39 12.57 -13.71 24.58
CA ASN A 39 13.92 -14.13 24.94
C ASN A 39 14.43 -15.11 23.88
N LEU A 40 15.48 -14.70 23.16
CA LEU A 40 16.14 -15.50 22.14
C LEU A 40 17.27 -16.33 22.76
N SER A 41 17.76 -17.31 22.00
CA SER A 41 18.94 -18.08 22.36
C SER A 41 20.16 -17.16 22.59
N GLY A 42 21.01 -17.56 23.54
CA GLY A 42 22.18 -16.76 23.94
C GLY A 42 21.84 -15.52 24.78
N GLY A 43 20.66 -15.45 25.39
CA GLY A 43 20.28 -14.37 26.32
C GLY A 43 19.92 -13.04 25.65
N ARG A 44 19.84 -13.01 24.31
CA ARG A 44 19.37 -11.84 23.56
C ARG A 44 17.89 -11.62 23.78
N ARG A 45 17.49 -10.35 23.90
CA ARG A 45 16.09 -9.94 23.92
C ARG A 45 15.70 -9.34 22.58
N LEU A 46 14.48 -9.64 22.14
CA LEU A 46 13.85 -9.04 20.97
C LEU A 46 12.57 -8.37 21.43
N THR A 47 12.49 -7.06 21.26
CA THR A 47 11.27 -6.28 21.49
C THR A 47 10.50 -6.15 20.18
N ILE A 48 9.20 -6.50 20.22
CA ILE A 48 8.31 -6.55 19.07
C ILE A 48 7.14 -5.60 19.34
N GLY A 49 6.92 -4.64 18.45
CA GLY A 49 5.68 -3.86 18.42
C GLY A 49 4.61 -4.68 17.73
N VAL A 50 3.44 -4.82 18.38
CA VAL A 50 2.36 -5.67 17.89
C VAL A 50 1.12 -4.82 17.73
N LEU A 51 0.69 -4.70 16.48
CA LEU A 51 -0.43 -3.89 16.06
C LEU A 51 -1.43 -4.75 15.31
N ILE A 52 -2.69 -4.31 15.29
CA ILE A 52 -3.82 -5.11 14.83
C ILE A 52 -4.45 -4.45 13.61
N CYS A 53 -4.45 -5.17 12.49
CA CYS A 53 -5.21 -4.84 11.28
C CYS A 53 -4.97 -3.38 10.84
N PHE A 54 -6.03 -2.57 10.85
CA PHE A 54 -6.04 -1.17 10.41
C PHE A 54 -5.14 -0.22 11.22
N GLU A 55 -4.59 -0.63 12.36
CA GLU A 55 -3.57 0.14 13.06
C GLU A 55 -2.34 0.43 12.17
N SER A 56 -2.14 -0.38 11.12
CA SER A 56 -1.14 -0.12 10.06
C SER A 56 -1.34 1.19 9.31
N ALA A 57 -2.57 1.70 9.23
CA ALA A 57 -2.87 2.96 8.55
C ALA A 57 -2.46 4.19 9.37
N PHE A 58 -2.22 4.03 10.67
CA PHE A 58 -1.91 5.10 11.61
C PHE A 58 -0.39 5.14 11.90
N PRO A 59 0.37 6.09 11.31
CA PRO A 59 1.84 6.11 11.42
C PRO A 59 2.32 6.30 12.86
N ASP A 60 1.57 7.04 13.67
CA ASP A 60 1.85 7.33 15.07
C ASP A 60 1.90 6.07 15.93
N MET A 61 1.04 5.07 15.68
CA MET A 61 1.02 3.84 16.47
C MET A 61 2.33 3.05 16.33
N SER A 62 2.78 2.83 15.09
CA SER A 62 4.06 2.15 14.82
C SER A 62 5.26 2.92 15.35
N ARG A 63 5.19 4.27 15.33
CA ARG A 63 6.23 5.14 15.86
C ARG A 63 6.31 5.07 17.39
N VAL A 64 5.19 4.99 18.09
CA VAL A 64 5.17 4.81 19.55
C VAL A 64 5.82 3.47 19.94
N ASP A 65 5.48 2.38 19.24
CA ASP A 65 6.11 1.07 19.47
C ASP A 65 7.63 1.12 19.23
N ALA A 66 8.04 1.79 18.15
CA ALA A 66 9.44 2.04 17.81
C ALA A 66 10.18 2.87 18.88
N ASP A 67 9.55 3.91 19.43
CA ASP A 67 10.07 4.73 20.53
C ASP A 67 10.17 3.94 21.85
N HIS A 68 9.27 2.97 22.06
CA HIS A 68 9.33 1.98 23.14
C HIS A 68 10.34 0.85 22.89
N GLY A 69 11.20 1.00 21.88
CA GLY A 69 12.33 0.11 21.60
C GLY A 69 11.98 -1.12 20.77
N ALA A 70 10.86 -1.13 20.06
CA ALA A 70 10.56 -2.19 19.10
C ALA A 70 11.64 -2.26 18.01
N GLN A 71 12.14 -3.47 17.79
CA GLN A 71 13.12 -3.80 16.75
C GLN A 71 12.48 -4.47 15.54
N LEU A 72 11.23 -4.89 15.68
CA LEU A 72 10.37 -5.50 14.67
C LEU A 72 8.96 -5.03 14.95
N ILE A 73 8.21 -4.67 13.90
CA ILE A 73 6.78 -4.40 14.00
C ILE A 73 6.03 -5.53 13.32
N VAL A 74 4.99 -6.04 13.97
CA VAL A 74 4.13 -7.09 13.44
C VAL A 74 2.69 -6.61 13.40
N TYR A 75 2.08 -6.65 12.21
CA TYR A 75 0.65 -6.44 12.02
C TYR A 75 -0.05 -7.79 11.93
N GLN A 76 -0.97 -8.06 12.85
CA GLN A 76 -1.85 -9.22 12.77
C GLN A 76 -3.17 -8.80 12.14
N THR A 77 -3.55 -9.40 11.01
CA THR A 77 -4.74 -8.97 10.27
C THR A 77 -5.65 -10.14 9.85
N SER A 78 -6.91 -9.80 9.63
CA SER A 78 -7.93 -10.66 9.03
C SER A 78 -8.78 -9.82 8.09
N ASP A 79 -8.41 -9.81 6.81
CA ASP A 79 -9.06 -9.00 5.78
C ASP A 79 -10.20 -9.74 5.06
N THR A 80 -10.93 -10.62 5.76
CA THR A 80 -12.01 -11.44 5.19
C THR A 80 -13.05 -10.60 4.44
N THR A 81 -13.38 -9.42 4.96
CA THR A 81 -14.35 -8.49 4.36
C THR A 81 -13.91 -7.97 2.99
N PHE A 82 -12.60 -7.94 2.71
CA PHE A 82 -12.03 -7.35 1.50
C PHE A 82 -11.54 -8.39 0.49
N LEU A 83 -11.82 -9.68 0.73
CA LEU A 83 -11.42 -10.76 -0.18
C LEU A 83 -11.92 -10.51 -1.61
N GLY A 84 -11.03 -10.72 -2.59
CA GLY A 84 -11.32 -10.49 -4.00
C GLY A 84 -11.26 -9.04 -4.45
N SER A 85 -10.92 -8.09 -3.56
CA SER A 85 -10.72 -6.69 -3.90
C SER A 85 -9.23 -6.30 -3.90
N TRP A 86 -8.91 -5.16 -4.50
CA TRP A 86 -7.56 -4.58 -4.46
C TRP A 86 -7.15 -4.10 -3.06
N ALA A 87 -8.10 -4.00 -2.12
CA ALA A 87 -7.85 -3.44 -0.79
C ALA A 87 -6.89 -4.30 0.03
N LEU A 88 -6.82 -5.61 -0.21
CA LEU A 88 -5.86 -6.51 0.44
C LEU A 88 -4.41 -6.05 0.21
N GLY A 89 -4.05 -5.85 -1.06
CA GLY A 89 -2.71 -5.43 -1.41
C GLY A 89 -2.41 -4.00 -0.99
N GLN A 90 -3.42 -3.12 -0.98
CA GLN A 90 -3.24 -1.78 -0.43
C GLN A 90 -2.99 -1.80 1.07
N HIS A 91 -3.78 -2.57 1.84
CA HIS A 91 -3.56 -2.73 3.28
C HIS A 91 -2.17 -3.29 3.57
N ALA A 92 -1.78 -4.38 2.92
CA ALA A 92 -0.45 -4.98 3.07
C ALA A 92 0.69 -4.02 2.68
N SER A 93 0.51 -3.17 1.67
CA SER A 93 1.54 -2.20 1.26
C SER A 93 1.77 -1.07 2.27
N LEU A 94 0.83 -0.79 3.18
CA LEU A 94 1.06 0.17 4.27
C LEU A 94 2.24 -0.27 5.15
N SER A 95 2.45 -1.57 5.31
CA SER A 95 3.59 -2.11 6.05
C SER A 95 4.94 -1.62 5.49
N ALA A 96 5.05 -1.40 4.18
CA ALA A 96 6.26 -0.84 3.58
C ALA A 96 6.52 0.60 4.05
N LEU A 97 5.47 1.41 4.13
CA LEU A 97 5.56 2.80 4.60
C LEU A 97 5.94 2.85 6.07
N ARG A 98 5.26 2.06 6.91
CA ARG A 98 5.55 1.94 8.34
C ARG A 98 6.98 1.49 8.60
N ALA A 99 7.51 0.60 7.76
CA ALA A 99 8.88 0.14 7.85
C ALA A 99 9.89 1.25 7.52
N ALA A 100 9.67 1.99 6.43
CA ALA A 100 10.53 3.10 6.05
C ALA A 100 10.46 4.29 7.03
N GLU A 101 9.28 4.57 7.58
CA GLU A 101 9.04 5.62 8.57
C GLU A 101 9.75 5.33 9.88
N THR A 102 9.56 4.13 10.41
CA THR A 102 10.13 3.74 11.70
C THR A 102 11.55 3.21 11.56
N GLY A 103 12.03 2.82 10.38
CA GLY A 103 13.34 2.20 10.23
C GLY A 103 13.44 0.83 10.90
N ARG A 104 12.30 0.14 11.06
CA ARG A 104 12.21 -1.23 11.58
C ARG A 104 11.70 -2.14 10.47
N PRO A 105 12.16 -3.39 10.37
CA PRO A 105 11.48 -4.36 9.53
C PRO A 105 10.04 -4.53 10.01
N VAL A 106 9.12 -4.74 9.06
CA VAL A 106 7.68 -4.91 9.33
C VAL A 106 7.21 -6.21 8.71
N VAL A 107 6.40 -6.96 9.45
CA VAL A 107 5.72 -8.16 8.96
C VAL A 107 4.22 -8.02 9.17
N GLN A 108 3.45 -8.08 8.08
CA GLN A 108 2.02 -8.31 8.14
C GLN A 108 1.75 -9.81 8.05
N ALA A 109 1.18 -10.36 9.11
CA ALA A 109 0.72 -11.74 9.19
C ALA A 109 -0.81 -11.76 9.10
N ALA A 110 -1.32 -12.12 7.92
CA ALA A 110 -2.75 -12.20 7.66
C ALA A 110 -3.27 -13.62 7.87
N LEU A 111 -4.31 -13.78 8.69
CA LEU A 111 -5.08 -15.03 8.76
C LEU A 111 -5.84 -15.26 7.45
N THR A 112 -6.40 -14.19 6.89
CA THR A 112 -6.99 -14.11 5.56
C THR A 112 -6.59 -12.78 4.94
N GLY A 113 -6.12 -12.78 3.70
CA GLY A 113 -5.57 -11.59 3.06
C GLY A 113 -4.12 -11.80 2.63
N ASP A 114 -3.45 -10.71 2.27
CA ASP A 114 -2.03 -10.74 1.93
C ASP A 114 -1.18 -10.70 3.20
N SER A 115 -0.27 -11.67 3.33
CA SER A 115 0.85 -11.59 4.27
C SER A 115 2.07 -11.03 3.53
N ALA A 116 2.83 -10.15 4.17
CA ALA A 116 3.98 -9.52 3.54
C ALA A 116 5.05 -9.15 4.57
N ALA A 117 6.31 -9.15 4.13
CA ALA A 117 7.45 -8.75 4.95
C ALA A 117 8.29 -7.70 4.22
N PHE A 118 8.72 -6.68 4.96
CA PHE A 118 9.51 -5.56 4.45
C PHE A 118 10.73 -5.33 5.35
N ASP A 119 11.83 -4.89 4.74
CA ASP A 119 13.03 -4.49 5.48
C ASP A 119 12.89 -3.10 6.12
N ASP A 120 13.92 -2.67 6.86
CA ASP A 120 13.99 -1.37 7.56
C ASP A 120 13.91 -0.13 6.64
N ARG A 121 13.90 -0.31 5.32
CA ARG A 121 13.74 0.74 4.32
C ARG A 121 12.44 0.62 3.54
N GLY A 122 11.55 -0.28 3.95
CA GLY A 122 10.29 -0.55 3.24
C GLY A 122 10.46 -1.33 1.95
N ARG A 123 11.60 -1.99 1.72
CA ARG A 123 11.79 -2.84 0.54
C ARG A 123 11.12 -4.18 0.79
N LEU A 124 10.41 -4.67 -0.21
CA LEU A 124 9.72 -5.95 -0.15
C LEU A 124 10.74 -7.10 0.01
N LEU A 125 10.57 -7.89 1.06
CA LEU A 125 11.33 -9.11 1.29
C LEU A 125 10.53 -10.34 0.86
N SER A 126 9.24 -10.36 1.16
CA SER A 126 8.34 -11.40 0.70
C SER A 126 6.90 -10.93 0.62
N TRP A 127 6.15 -11.53 -0.32
CA TRP A 127 4.72 -11.36 -0.49
C TRP A 127 4.04 -12.72 -0.63
N PHE A 128 3.09 -13.00 0.25
CA PHE A 128 2.37 -14.25 0.31
C PHE A 128 0.86 -13.98 0.24
N GLY A 129 0.29 -14.23 -0.94
CA GLY A 129 -1.09 -13.85 -1.23
C GLY A 129 -2.18 -14.79 -0.66
N PRO A 130 -3.45 -14.32 -0.62
CA PRO A 130 -4.56 -14.96 0.10
C PRO A 130 -5.00 -16.32 -0.44
N ALA A 131 -4.65 -16.65 -1.68
CA ALA A 131 -5.09 -17.87 -2.36
C ALA A 131 -4.31 -19.14 -1.95
N ARG A 132 -3.29 -19.00 -1.11
CA ARG A 132 -2.40 -20.10 -0.72
C ARG A 132 -2.41 -20.22 0.81
N GLY A 133 -2.57 -21.43 1.33
CA GLY A 133 -2.21 -21.75 2.71
C GLY A 133 -0.76 -22.19 2.76
N GLY A 134 -0.01 -21.82 3.81
CA GLY A 134 1.38 -22.23 3.95
C GLY A 134 2.16 -21.44 4.98
N VAL A 135 3.48 -21.63 4.96
CA VAL A 135 4.44 -20.93 5.81
C VAL A 135 5.50 -20.34 4.89
N ASP A 136 5.85 -19.08 5.16
CA ASP A 136 6.95 -18.39 4.50
C ASP A 136 7.98 -17.93 5.53
N VAL A 137 9.27 -18.05 5.18
CA VAL A 137 10.38 -17.84 6.12
C VAL A 137 11.27 -16.72 5.59
N VAL A 138 11.31 -15.62 6.33
CA VAL A 138 12.05 -14.42 5.95
C VAL A 138 13.12 -14.12 7.00
N ARG A 139 14.31 -13.69 6.54
CA ARG A 139 15.39 -13.22 7.43
C ARG A 139 15.32 -11.70 7.55
N LEU A 140 15.22 -11.21 8.78
CA LEU A 140 15.10 -9.79 9.08
C LEU A 140 16.39 -9.27 9.72
N GLY A 141 16.88 -8.14 9.21
CA GLY A 141 17.91 -7.35 9.88
C GLY A 141 17.26 -6.55 11.00
N LEU A 142 17.63 -6.83 12.26
CA LEU A 142 17.07 -6.14 13.41
C LEU A 142 17.92 -4.92 13.77
N PRO A 143 17.38 -3.69 13.70
CA PRO A 143 18.10 -2.50 14.14
C PRO A 143 18.29 -2.50 15.66
N SER A 144 19.15 -1.59 16.13
CA SER A 144 19.24 -1.28 17.56
C SER A 144 17.90 -0.75 18.08
N ALA A 145 17.50 -1.17 19.29
CA ALA A 145 16.30 -0.64 19.95
C ALA A 145 16.37 0.89 20.18
N ALA A 146 17.57 1.48 20.18
CA ALA A 146 17.78 2.92 20.31
C ALA A 146 17.85 3.66 18.96
N ALA A 147 17.77 2.93 17.83
CA ALA A 147 17.77 3.56 16.51
C ALA A 147 16.56 4.48 16.36
N ARG A 148 16.75 5.62 15.69
CA ARG A 148 15.67 6.58 15.41
C ARG A 148 15.84 7.16 14.01
N THR A 149 14.79 7.08 13.21
CA THR A 149 14.73 7.76 11.90
C THR A 149 14.51 9.27 12.07
N PRO A 150 14.63 10.07 10.99
CA PRO A 150 14.18 11.45 11.02
C PRO A 150 12.70 11.58 11.38
N TYR A 151 11.85 10.66 10.93
CA TYR A 151 10.43 10.66 11.26
C TYR A 151 10.18 10.33 12.74
N ASP A 152 10.92 9.39 13.35
CA ASP A 152 10.82 9.15 14.80
C ASP A 152 11.14 10.42 15.61
N ARG A 153 12.13 11.20 15.14
CA ARG A 153 12.58 12.42 15.83
C ARG A 153 11.65 13.62 15.65
N LEU A 154 11.18 13.84 14.42
CA LEU A 154 10.44 15.05 14.04
C LEU A 154 8.94 14.81 13.94
N GLY A 155 8.50 13.57 13.83
CA GLY A 155 7.09 13.23 13.63
C GLY A 155 6.43 14.04 12.53
N ASP A 156 5.21 14.47 12.82
CA ASP A 156 4.36 15.19 11.87
C ASP A 156 4.71 16.67 11.73
N TYR A 157 5.73 17.19 12.43
CA TYR A 157 6.15 18.58 12.25
C TYR A 157 6.56 18.86 10.78
N VAL A 158 7.16 17.88 10.11
CA VAL A 158 7.57 18.03 8.70
C VAL A 158 6.36 18.24 7.76
N PRO A 159 5.33 17.37 7.73
CA PRO A 159 4.17 17.62 6.89
C PRO A 159 3.40 18.88 7.29
N TRP A 160 3.23 19.17 8.59
CA TRP A 160 2.52 20.38 9.03
C TRP A 160 3.23 21.68 8.62
N THR A 161 4.56 21.71 8.68
CA THR A 161 5.33 22.88 8.23
C THR A 161 5.26 23.03 6.71
N ALA A 162 5.35 21.95 5.95
CA ALA A 162 5.20 21.98 4.49
C ALA A 162 3.82 22.50 4.05
N VAL A 163 2.74 22.00 4.67
CA VAL A 163 1.37 22.48 4.43
C VAL A 163 1.25 23.96 4.77
N SER A 164 1.80 24.39 5.91
CA SER A 164 1.76 25.79 6.34
C SER A 164 2.47 26.71 5.33
N ILE A 165 3.65 26.31 4.84
CA ILE A 165 4.40 27.06 3.82
C ILE A 165 3.58 27.15 2.52
N ALA A 166 3.00 26.04 2.07
CA ALA A 166 2.18 26.01 0.86
C ALA A 166 0.95 26.94 0.96
N LEU A 167 0.27 26.93 2.11
CA LEU A 167 -0.88 27.81 2.35
C LEU A 167 -0.49 29.28 2.39
N ILE A 168 0.63 29.63 3.03
CA ILE A 168 1.15 31.01 3.06
C ILE A 168 1.51 31.46 1.64
N ALA A 169 2.20 30.61 0.86
CA ALA A 169 2.56 30.91 -0.51
C ALA A 169 1.31 31.13 -1.39
N ALA A 170 0.30 30.26 -1.26
CA ALA A 170 -0.98 30.42 -1.95
C ALA A 170 -1.69 31.72 -1.55
N ALA A 171 -1.73 32.05 -0.25
CA ALA A 171 -2.34 33.29 0.22
C ALA A 171 -1.61 34.54 -0.30
N VAL A 172 -0.27 34.53 -0.35
CA VAL A 172 0.54 35.61 -0.92
C VAL A 172 0.29 35.73 -2.42
N ALA A 173 0.23 34.61 -3.15
CA ALA A 173 -0.07 34.61 -4.58
C ALA A 173 -1.46 35.18 -4.87
N LEU A 174 -2.48 34.78 -4.09
CA LEU A 174 -3.85 35.27 -4.21
C LEU A 174 -3.97 36.77 -3.90
N ARG A 175 -3.25 37.25 -2.87
CA ARG A 175 -3.18 38.68 -2.53
C ARG A 175 -2.47 39.49 -3.61
N ARG A 176 -1.44 38.93 -4.24
CA ARG A 176 -0.73 39.55 -5.37
C ARG A 176 -1.53 39.48 -6.67
N SER A 177 -2.37 38.47 -6.87
CA SER A 177 -3.27 38.35 -8.03
C SER A 177 -4.51 39.25 -7.94
N GLY A 178 -4.65 40.05 -6.88
CA GLY A 178 -5.62 41.16 -6.78
C GLY A 178 -5.38 42.31 -7.77
N TYR A 179 -4.40 42.22 -8.68
CA TYR A 179 -4.23 43.11 -9.83
C TYR A 179 -3.90 42.28 -11.07
N ARG A 180 -4.78 42.36 -12.08
CA ARG A 180 -4.77 41.69 -13.39
C ARG A 180 -5.40 40.29 -13.40
N GLY A 181 -6.73 40.30 -13.53
CA GLY A 181 -7.47 39.21 -14.14
C GLY A 181 -6.99 39.03 -15.59
N ASN A 182 -6.01 38.15 -15.77
CA ASN A 182 -5.79 37.53 -17.07
C ASN A 182 -6.36 36.12 -16.96
N PRO A 183 -7.42 35.78 -17.71
CA PRO A 183 -7.97 34.43 -17.64
C PRO A 183 -6.87 33.45 -18.04
N LEU A 184 -6.58 32.49 -17.16
CA LEU A 184 -5.68 31.39 -17.45
C LEU A 184 -6.25 30.64 -18.66
N ARG A 185 -5.70 30.91 -19.84
CA ARG A 185 -6.01 30.16 -21.05
C ARG A 185 -5.28 28.84 -20.95
N ILE A 186 -5.94 27.86 -20.33
CA ILE A 186 -5.51 26.45 -20.37
C ILE A 186 -5.60 26.01 -21.83
N VAL A 187 -4.47 26.07 -22.53
CA VAL A 187 -4.35 25.45 -23.86
C VAL A 187 -4.25 23.96 -23.60
N TRP A 188 -5.39 23.27 -23.65
CA TRP A 188 -5.42 21.83 -23.77
C TRP A 188 -4.83 21.50 -25.14
N GLY A 189 -3.54 21.17 -25.17
CA GLY A 189 -2.87 20.65 -26.35
C GLY A 189 -3.44 19.28 -26.68
N GLY A 190 -4.63 19.26 -27.27
CA GLY A 190 -5.27 18.06 -27.78
C GLY A 190 -4.40 17.47 -28.87
N ASN A 191 -3.67 16.41 -28.54
CA ASN A 191 -3.00 15.59 -29.53
C ASN A 191 -4.07 14.74 -30.25
N HIS A 192 -4.90 15.41 -31.05
CA HIS A 192 -5.92 14.76 -31.86
C HIS A 192 -5.24 14.12 -33.07
N ARG A 193 -5.01 12.81 -32.92
CA ARG A 193 -5.15 11.75 -33.93
C ARG A 193 -5.07 12.23 -35.39
N ARG A 194 -3.92 12.00 -36.03
CA ARG A 194 -3.91 11.78 -37.49
C ARG A 194 -4.59 10.44 -37.76
N PRO A 195 -5.67 10.36 -38.55
CA PRO A 195 -6.11 9.08 -39.09
C PRO A 195 -5.05 8.60 -40.08
N LEU A 196 -4.51 7.40 -39.87
CA LEU A 196 -3.75 6.71 -40.90
C LEU A 196 -4.72 6.40 -42.05
N SER A 197 -4.58 7.12 -43.16
CA SER A 197 -5.23 6.80 -44.41
C SER A 197 -4.60 5.53 -44.98
N VAL A 198 -5.29 4.39 -44.86
CA VAL A 198 -4.96 3.18 -45.61
C VAL A 198 -5.70 3.26 -46.95
N PRO A 199 -5.02 3.32 -48.10
CA PRO A 199 -5.70 3.26 -49.39
C PRO A 199 -6.17 1.82 -49.67
N PRO A 200 -7.34 1.62 -50.30
CA PRO A 200 -7.81 0.29 -50.67
C PRO A 200 -7.11 -0.14 -51.95
N SER A 201 -6.23 -1.14 -51.89
CA SER A 201 -5.77 -1.86 -53.09
C SER A 201 -6.60 -3.13 -53.24
N GLY A 202 -7.47 -3.11 -54.26
CA GLY A 202 -8.40 -4.17 -54.57
C GLY A 202 -7.75 -5.45 -55.09
N ASP A 203 -8.50 -6.53 -54.95
CA ASP A 203 -8.39 -7.76 -55.73
C ASP A 203 -9.36 -7.63 -56.93
N PRO A 204 -8.97 -8.06 -58.14
CA PRO A 204 -9.55 -9.31 -58.61
C PRO A 204 -8.64 -10.19 -59.48
N ALA A 205 -8.73 -11.48 -59.21
CA ALA A 205 -8.53 -12.63 -60.10
C ALA A 205 -8.56 -12.38 -61.63
N ARG A 206 -7.54 -12.87 -62.36
CA ARG A 206 -7.60 -14.03 -63.30
C ARG A 206 -6.42 -14.10 -64.31
N SER A 207 -5.93 -15.34 -64.45
CA SER A 207 -5.48 -16.06 -65.67
C SER A 207 -4.03 -15.94 -66.20
N GLY A 208 -3.47 -17.12 -66.50
CA GLY A 208 -2.25 -17.35 -67.32
C GLY A 208 -1.29 -18.39 -66.69
N VAL A 209 -1.67 -19.66 -66.50
CA VAL A 209 -1.30 -20.83 -67.36
C VAL A 209 -0.01 -20.67 -68.20
N MET A 210 1.06 -21.39 -67.83
CA MET A 210 1.76 -22.39 -68.66
C MET A 210 3.04 -22.93 -68.01
N ALA A 211 3.17 -24.28 -68.02
CA ALA A 211 4.36 -25.14 -68.06
C ALA A 211 5.46 -24.98 -66.97
N GLY A 212 5.92 -25.99 -66.23
CA GLY A 212 5.94 -27.44 -66.46
C GLY A 212 7.41 -27.93 -66.48
N ARG A 213 7.91 -28.48 -65.36
CA ARG A 213 8.88 -29.60 -65.28
C ARG A 213 9.28 -29.90 -63.84
N ASP A 214 8.95 -31.12 -63.40
CA ASP A 214 9.75 -31.95 -62.48
C ASP A 214 10.64 -32.86 -63.37
N PRO A 215 11.74 -33.51 -62.92
CA PRO A 215 11.78 -34.31 -61.68
C PRO A 215 13.13 -34.31 -60.89
N ASP A 216 13.06 -34.88 -59.69
CA ASP A 216 14.06 -35.70 -58.98
C ASP A 216 15.52 -35.22 -58.83
N ASP A 217 15.95 -35.04 -57.58
CA ASP A 217 17.17 -35.62 -56.98
C ASP A 217 17.23 -35.19 -55.49
N ALA A 218 16.95 -36.09 -54.54
CA ALA A 218 17.90 -36.98 -53.87
C ALA A 218 18.89 -36.28 -52.91
N VAL A 219 18.64 -36.49 -51.61
CA VAL A 219 19.58 -36.95 -50.55
C VAL A 219 20.97 -36.28 -50.43
N SER A 220 21.31 -35.93 -49.18
CA SER A 220 22.63 -35.67 -48.55
C SER A 220 23.14 -34.22 -48.48
N GLN A 221 23.00 -33.59 -47.31
CA GLN A 221 24.06 -33.40 -46.30
C GLN A 221 23.44 -32.96 -44.97
#